data_AF-A0A3A9J388-F1
#
_entry.id   AF-A0A3A9J388-F1
#
_cell.length_a   1.000
_cell.length_b   1.000
_cell.length_c   1.000
_cell.angle_alpha   90.00
_cell.angle_beta   90.00
_cell.angle_gamma   90.00
#
_symmetry.space_group_name_H-M   'P 1'
#
loop_
_entity.id
_entity.type
_entity.pdbx_description
1 polymer ?
#
loop_
_entity_poly.entity_id
_entity_poly.type
_entity_poly.pdbx_seq_one_letter_code
_entity_poly.pdbx_strand_id
1 'polypeptide(L)'
;MLAGTDLNAALRAAAQTGTGAEAALRAALAEGTTGFDRLDAKLRLQAGRAVIEQASLSLGEQAMASVRGEVDLAHGSIDLSLWLAPPEGPELGLRLTGPLRQPRRLLDIADWLRWRAEQPRAATTP
;
A
#
# COMPACT_ATOMS: atom_id res chain seq x y z
N MET A 1 9.41 -11.37 2.84
CA MET A 1 7.99 -11.34 2.43
C MET A 1 7.19 -10.57 3.46
N LEU A 2 6.29 -9.69 3.01
CA LEU A 2 5.32 -8.98 3.85
C LEU A 2 3.98 -9.71 3.74
N ALA A 3 3.37 -10.08 4.87
CA ALA A 3 2.10 -10.79 4.91
C ALA A 3 0.93 -9.82 5.14
N GLY A 4 -0.22 -10.11 4.52
CA GLY A 4 -1.48 -9.38 4.68
C GLY A 4 -1.75 -8.30 3.62
N THR A 5 -0.93 -8.21 2.57
CA THR A 5 -1.10 -7.31 1.42
C THR A 5 -0.30 -7.89 0.25
N ASP A 6 -0.85 -7.88 -0.96
CA ASP A 6 -0.15 -8.18 -2.21
C ASP A 6 -0.01 -6.90 -3.06
N LEU A 7 1.13 -6.22 -2.92
CA LEU A 7 1.42 -4.97 -3.62
C LEU A 7 1.57 -5.18 -5.14
N ASN A 8 2.02 -6.35 -5.59
CA ASN A 8 2.10 -6.64 -7.02
C ASN A 8 0.71 -6.85 -7.62
N ALA A 9 -0.20 -7.53 -6.91
CA ALA A 9 -1.60 -7.59 -7.30
C ALA A 9 -2.28 -6.22 -7.25
N ALA A 10 -1.97 -5.38 -6.27
CA ALA A 10 -2.51 -4.03 -6.17
C ALA A 10 -2.09 -3.15 -7.36
N LEU A 11 -0.81 -3.19 -7.76
CA LEU A 11 -0.30 -2.50 -8.95
C LEU A 11 -0.99 -2.98 -10.22
N ARG A 12 -1.12 -4.31 -10.39
CA ARG A 12 -1.82 -4.88 -11.54
C ARG A 12 -3.29 -4.48 -11.56
N ALA A 13 -3.97 -4.46 -10.41
CA ALA A 13 -5.36 -4.03 -10.31
C ALA A 13 -5.54 -2.53 -10.60
N ALA A 14 -4.58 -1.70 -10.15
CA ALA A 14 -4.58 -0.27 -10.41
C ALA A 14 -4.49 0.06 -11.91
N ALA A 15 -3.75 -0.75 -12.67
CA ALA A 15 -3.59 -0.62 -14.11
C ALA A 15 -4.72 -1.28 -14.94
N GLN A 16 -5.60 -2.08 -14.32
CA GLN A 16 -6.68 -2.75 -15.04
C GLN A 16 -7.74 -1.75 -15.52
N THR A 17 -8.22 -1.93 -16.74
CA THR A 17 -9.40 -1.23 -17.27
C THR A 17 -10.69 -1.98 -16.88
N GLY A 18 -11.83 -1.29 -16.90
CA GLY A 18 -13.14 -1.91 -16.65
C GLY A 18 -13.59 -1.93 -15.18
N THR A 19 -14.80 -2.47 -14.95
CA THR A 19 -15.54 -2.35 -13.69
C THR A 19 -14.99 -3.19 -12.54
N GLY A 20 -14.19 -4.22 -12.81
CA GLY A 20 -13.61 -5.10 -11.80
C GLY A 20 -12.38 -4.55 -11.07
N ALA A 21 -11.77 -3.48 -11.57
CA ALA A 21 -10.48 -2.97 -11.08
C ALA A 21 -10.52 -2.56 -9.59
N GLU A 22 -11.58 -1.89 -9.14
CA GLU A 22 -11.72 -1.49 -7.74
C GLU A 22 -11.80 -2.71 -6.80
N ALA A 23 -12.64 -3.69 -7.15
CA ALA A 23 -12.80 -4.89 -6.33
C ALA A 23 -11.49 -5.68 -6.24
N ALA A 24 -10.77 -5.81 -7.36
CA ALA A 24 -9.46 -6.44 -7.41
C ALA A 24 -8.42 -5.69 -6.55
N LEU A 25 -8.41 -4.35 -6.61
CA LEU A 25 -7.51 -3.51 -5.81
C LEU A 25 -7.78 -3.68 -4.31
N ARG A 26 -9.05 -3.65 -3.90
CA ARG A 26 -9.43 -3.84 -2.49
C ARG A 26 -9.04 -5.24 -1.99
N ALA A 27 -9.23 -6.28 -2.79
CA ALA A 27 -8.83 -7.63 -2.44
C ALA A 27 -7.31 -7.73 -2.25
N ALA A 28 -6.53 -7.20 -3.20
CA ALA A 28 -5.07 -7.20 -3.14
C ALA A 28 -4.51 -6.44 -1.92
N LEU A 29 -5.20 -5.39 -1.47
CA LEU A 29 -4.77 -4.62 -0.31
C LEU A 29 -5.24 -5.20 1.04
N ALA A 30 -6.23 -6.08 1.04
CA ALA A 30 -6.80 -6.67 2.26
C ALA A 30 -6.04 -7.93 2.73
N GLU A 31 -5.51 -8.70 1.79
CA GLU A 31 -4.87 -9.99 2.04
C GLU A 31 -3.72 -10.28 1.05
N GLY A 32 -3.02 -11.40 1.25
CA GLY A 32 -1.96 -11.86 0.35
C GLY A 32 -0.56 -11.66 0.90
N THR A 33 0.43 -11.85 0.04
CA THR A 33 1.85 -11.78 0.38
C THR A 33 2.61 -10.99 -0.66
N THR A 34 3.42 -10.04 -0.20
CA THR A 34 4.30 -9.26 -1.06
C THR A 34 5.73 -9.78 -0.97
N GLY A 35 6.26 -10.23 -2.11
CA GLY A 35 7.69 -10.33 -2.35
C GLY A 35 8.28 -8.96 -2.69
N PHE A 36 9.51 -8.70 -2.26
CA PHE A 36 10.26 -7.48 -2.59
C PHE A 36 11.72 -7.86 -2.84
N ASP A 37 12.38 -7.10 -3.71
CA ASP A 37 13.78 -7.34 -4.04
C ASP A 37 14.72 -6.63 -3.07
N ARG A 38 14.30 -5.44 -2.62
CA ARG A 38 15.08 -4.61 -1.70
C ARG A 38 14.18 -3.84 -0.75
N LEU A 39 14.63 -3.74 0.50
CA LEU A 39 14.06 -2.87 1.53
C LEU A 39 15.19 -1.99 2.07
N ASP A 40 15.06 -0.69 1.91
CA ASP A 40 15.92 0.30 2.55
C ASP A 40 15.10 1.02 3.62
N ALA A 41 15.58 1.03 4.87
CA ALA A 41 14.89 1.68 5.97
C ALA A 41 15.87 2.37 6.93
N LYS A 42 15.51 3.58 7.33
CA LYS A 42 16.13 4.32 8.42
C LYS A 42 15.14 4.41 9.57
N LEU A 43 15.50 3.77 10.67
CA LEU A 43 14.70 3.68 11.89
C LEU A 43 15.40 4.38 13.03
N ARG A 44 14.64 5.10 13.85
CA ARG A 44 15.11 5.62 15.14
C ARG A 44 14.37 4.92 16.27
N LEU A 45 15.11 4.25 17.15
CA LEU A 45 14.57 3.60 18.33
C LEU A 45 14.91 4.44 19.57
N GLN A 46 13.89 4.88 20.31
CA GLN A 46 14.08 5.65 21.53
C GLN A 46 12.92 5.40 22.50
N ALA A 47 13.23 5.14 23.78
CA ALA A 47 12.24 5.01 24.85
C ALA A 47 11.07 4.05 24.52
N GLY A 48 11.36 2.90 23.90
CA GLY A 48 10.33 1.92 23.52
C GLY A 48 9.50 2.31 22.30
N ARG A 49 9.88 3.34 21.54
CA ARG A 49 9.26 3.75 20.29
C ARG A 49 10.23 3.63 19.12
N ALA A 50 9.82 2.94 18.08
CA ALA A 50 10.52 2.90 16.80
C ALA A 50 9.82 3.83 15.80
N VAL A 51 10.54 4.84 15.31
CA VAL A 51 10.04 5.76 14.28
C VAL A 51 10.71 5.42 12.97
N ILE A 52 9.90 5.27 11.92
CA ILE A 52 10.36 5.10 10.54
C ILE A 52 10.58 6.48 9.94
N GLU A 53 11.85 6.92 9.89
CA GLU A 53 12.20 8.22 9.32
C GLU A 53 12.12 8.18 7.79
N GLN A 54 12.57 7.06 7.22
CA GLN A 54 12.48 6.78 5.79
C GLN A 54 12.42 5.27 5.59
N ALA A 55 11.50 4.78 4.76
CA ALA A 55 11.57 3.42 4.26
C ALA A 55 11.04 3.35 2.84
N SER A 56 11.72 2.57 2.01
CA SER A 56 11.34 2.28 0.63
C SER A 56 11.50 0.79 0.32
N LEU A 57 10.54 0.25 -0.41
CA LEU A 57 10.54 -1.12 -0.91
C LEU A 57 10.58 -1.08 -2.43
N SER A 58 11.49 -1.85 -3.02
CA SER A 58 11.53 -2.12 -4.46
C SER A 58 10.77 -3.40 -4.77
N LEU A 59 9.84 -3.30 -5.70
CA LEU A 59 8.93 -4.36 -6.14
C LEU A 59 9.17 -4.60 -7.64
N GLY A 60 10.07 -5.52 -7.98
CA GLY A 60 10.51 -5.70 -9.36
C GLY A 60 11.25 -4.49 -9.91
N GLU A 61 11.24 -4.34 -11.24
CA GLU A 61 12.11 -3.37 -11.93
C GLU A 61 11.67 -1.91 -11.83
N GLN A 62 10.38 -1.63 -11.58
CA GLN A 62 9.84 -0.26 -11.72
C GLN A 62 8.93 0.19 -10.59
N ALA A 63 8.47 -0.71 -9.72
CA ALA A 63 7.55 -0.31 -8.67
C ALA A 63 8.27 -0.05 -7.36
N MET A 64 7.92 1.08 -6.73
CA MET A 64 8.41 1.46 -5.43
C MET A 64 7.22 1.70 -4.49
N ALA A 65 7.37 1.23 -3.27
CA ALA A 65 6.50 1.60 -2.17
C ALA A 65 7.30 2.35 -1.10
N SER A 66 6.68 3.32 -0.45
CA SER A 66 7.28 4.02 0.68
C SER A 66 6.51 3.74 1.96
N VAL A 67 7.21 3.68 3.09
CA VAL A 67 6.62 3.46 4.40
C VAL A 67 7.09 4.55 5.36
N ARG A 68 6.16 5.07 6.16
CA ARG A 68 6.44 5.99 7.27
C ARG A 68 5.53 5.68 8.45
N GLY A 69 5.89 6.21 9.61
CA GLY A 69 5.09 6.12 10.82
C GLY A 69 5.89 5.61 12.00
N GLU A 70 5.22 5.02 12.97
CA GLU A 70 5.83 4.58 14.20
C GLU A 70 5.24 3.28 14.76
N VAL A 71 6.03 2.64 15.61
CA VAL A 71 5.65 1.50 16.42
C VAL A 71 5.97 1.83 17.87
N ASP A 72 4.94 1.80 18.71
CA ASP A 72 5.09 1.87 20.17
C ASP A 72 5.25 0.44 20.70
N LEU A 73 6.50 0.05 20.95
CA LEU A 73 6.87 -1.27 21.43
C LEU A 73 6.53 -1.44 22.92
N ALA A 74 6.50 -0.35 23.68
CA ALA A 74 6.17 -0.39 25.10
C ALA A 74 4.67 -0.67 25.33
N HIS A 75 3.80 -0.06 24.52
CA HIS A 75 2.35 -0.21 24.61
C HIS A 75 1.78 -1.23 23.60
N GLY A 76 2.62 -1.72 22.69
CA GLY A 76 2.25 -2.75 21.73
C GLY A 76 1.31 -2.24 20.64
N SER A 77 1.50 -1.02 20.15
CA SER A 77 0.68 -0.41 19.10
C SER A 77 1.49 0.05 17.90
N ILE A 78 0.82 0.24 16.77
CA ILE A 78 1.39 0.63 15.50
C ILE A 78 0.57 1.74 14.87
N ASP A 79 1.23 2.64 14.16
CA ASP A 79 0.62 3.58 13.22
C ASP A 79 1.58 3.77 12.04
N LEU A 80 1.41 2.96 10.99
CA LEU A 80 2.21 3.02 9.77
C LEU A 80 1.34 3.40 8.58
N SER A 81 1.91 4.17 7.68
CA SER A 81 1.34 4.47 6.37
C SER A 81 2.28 3.95 5.30
N LEU A 82 1.70 3.25 4.34
CA LEU A 82 2.33 2.72 3.14
C LEU A 82 1.74 3.48 1.95
N TRP A 83 2.59 3.96 1.06
CA TRP A 83 2.20 4.52 -0.22
C TRP A 83 2.82 3.71 -1.35
N LEU A 84 2.01 3.40 -2.35
CA LEU A 84 2.40 2.65 -3.52
C LEU A 84 2.12 3.52 -4.75
N ALA A 85 3.16 3.83 -5.51
CA ALA A 85 3.04 4.58 -6.75
C ALA A 85 2.84 3.61 -7.92
N PRO A 86 1.65 3.54 -8.55
CA PRO A 86 1.49 2.81 -9.80
C PRO A 86 2.25 3.51 -10.94
N PRO A 87 2.58 2.81 -12.04
CA PRO A 87 3.19 3.44 -13.21
C PRO A 87 2.35 4.58 -13.81
N GLU A 88 1.03 4.48 -13.68
CA GLU A 88 0.07 5.48 -14.12
C GLU A 88 -0.99 5.72 -13.06
N GLY A 89 -1.39 6.98 -12.90
CA GLY A 89 -2.41 7.41 -11.94
C GLY A 89 -1.83 7.84 -10.58
N PRO A 90 -2.71 8.20 -9.63
CA PRO A 90 -2.31 8.68 -8.32
C PRO A 90 -1.82 7.55 -7.41
N GLU A 91 -1.10 7.93 -6.36
CA GLU A 91 -0.63 6.99 -5.34
C GLU A 91 -1.79 6.29 -4.62
N LEU A 92 -1.51 5.06 -4.18
CA LEU A 92 -2.39 4.23 -3.39
C LEU A 92 -1.88 4.19 -1.95
N GLY A 93 -2.73 4.58 -1.01
CA GLY A 93 -2.39 4.57 0.41
C GLY A 93 -2.98 3.36 1.16
N LEU A 94 -2.23 2.87 2.13
CA LEU A 94 -2.68 1.89 3.14
C LEU A 94 -2.15 2.32 4.50
N ARG A 95 -3.04 2.50 5.47
CA ARG A 95 -2.68 2.78 6.86
C ARG A 95 -2.93 1.56 7.75
N LEU A 96 -1.95 1.22 8.55
CA LEU A 96 -1.97 0.17 9.57
C LEU A 96 -1.96 0.84 10.94
N THR A 97 -3.04 0.71 11.72
CA THR A 97 -3.16 1.38 13.01
C THR A 97 -3.77 0.48 14.10
N GLY A 98 -3.37 0.68 15.35
CA GLY A 98 -3.94 -0.04 16.51
C GLY A 98 -2.97 -1.07 17.12
N PRO A 99 -3.47 -2.13 17.76
CA PRO A 99 -2.61 -3.12 18.43
C PRO A 99 -1.72 -3.88 17.45
N LEU A 100 -0.44 -4.11 17.81
CA LEU A 100 0.55 -4.80 16.96
C LEU A 100 0.12 -6.21 16.53
N ARG A 101 -0.60 -6.92 17.39
CA ARG A 101 -1.09 -8.29 17.09
C ARG A 101 -2.33 -8.31 16.19
N GLN A 102 -3.08 -7.21 16.14
CA GLN A 102 -4.33 -7.10 15.40
C GLN A 102 -4.49 -5.67 14.84
N PRO A 103 -3.59 -5.24 13.93
CA PRO A 103 -3.67 -3.91 13.37
C PRO A 103 -4.91 -3.79 12.49
N ARG A 104 -5.58 -2.64 12.56
CA ARG A 104 -6.64 -2.27 11.62
C ARG A 104 -6.01 -1.72 10.35
N ARG A 105 -6.59 -2.11 9.21
CA ARG A 105 -6.22 -1.62 7.88
C ARG A 105 -7.22 -0.56 7.43
N LEU A 106 -6.72 0.57 6.97
CA LEU A 106 -7.51 1.63 6.36
C LEU A 106 -6.95 1.90 4.97
N LEU A 107 -7.78 1.69 3.95
CA LEU A 107 -7.43 1.95 2.57
C LEU A 107 -7.62 3.42 2.27
N ASP A 108 -6.61 4.04 1.68
CA ASP A 108 -6.66 5.41 1.18
C ASP A 108 -6.47 5.40 -0.34
N ILE A 109 -7.57 5.12 -1.04
CA ILE A 109 -7.61 4.98 -2.51
C ILE A 109 -8.55 6.00 -3.16
N ALA A 110 -8.96 7.03 -2.41
CA ALA A 110 -9.98 7.98 -2.86
C ALA A 110 -9.56 8.74 -4.12
N ASP A 111 -8.29 9.17 -4.18
CA ASP A 111 -7.76 9.87 -5.35
C ASP A 111 -7.68 8.96 -6.56
N TRP A 112 -7.31 7.69 -6.37
CA TRP A 112 -7.35 6.69 -7.45
C TRP A 112 -8.76 6.44 -7.98
N LEU A 113 -9.76 6.36 -7.09
CA LEU A 113 -11.16 6.22 -7.50
C LEU A 113 -11.65 7.44 -8.29
N ARG A 114 -11.25 8.65 -7.89
CA ARG A 114 -11.58 9.89 -8.62
C ARG A 114 -10.93 9.89 -10.01
N TRP A 115 -9.61 9.67 -10.07
CA TRP A 115 -8.87 9.59 -11.32
C TRP A 115 -9.49 8.56 -12.28
N ARG A 116 -9.87 7.39 -11.76
CA ARG A 116 -10.54 6.33 -12.52
C ARG A 116 -11.89 6.75 -13.10
N ALA A 117 -12.68 7.54 -12.37
CA ALA A 117 -13.97 8.01 -12.84
C ALA A 117 -13.84 9.04 -13.98
N GLU A 118 -12.72 9.75 -14.03
CA GLU A 118 -12.39 10.73 -15.07
C GLU A 118 -11.85 10.06 -16.35
N GLN A 119 -11.38 8.81 -16.27
CA GLN A 119 -10.88 8.07 -17.43
C GLN A 119 -12.04 7.73 -18.39
N PRO A 120 -11.88 7.97 -19.71
CA PRO A 120 -12.85 7.53 -20.70
C PRO A 120 -13.06 6.02 -20.56
N ARG A 121 -14.30 5.58 -20.32
CA ARG A 121 -14.62 4.16 -20.47
C ARG A 121 -14.30 3.81 -21.91
N ALA A 122 -13.35 2.91 -22.13
CA ALA A 122 -13.09 2.35 -23.44
C ALA A 122 -14.44 1.91 -24.03
N ALA A 123 -14.85 2.55 -25.13
CA ALA A 123 -16.10 2.25 -25.78
C ALA A 123 -16.09 0.76 -26.13
N THR A 124 -17.05 0.01 -25.62
CA THR A 124 -17.28 -1.37 -26.03
C THR A 124 -17.78 -1.29 -27.46
N THR A 125 -16.90 -1.45 -28.44
CA THR A 125 -17.29 -1.64 -29.83
C THR A 125 -18.06 -2.97 -29.91
N PRO A 126 -19.31 -2.96 -30.44
CA PRO A 126 -20.14 -4.16 -30.58
C PRO A 126 -19.58 -5.14 -31.63
#